data_AF-W1DUD0-F1
#
_entry.id   AF-W1DUD0-F1
#
_cell.length_a   1.000
_cell.length_b   1.000
_cell.length_c   1.000
_cell.angle_alpha   90.00
_cell.angle_beta   90.00
_cell.angle_gamma   90.00
#
_symmetry.space_group_name_H-M   'P 1'
#
loop_
_entity.id
_entity.type
_entity.pdbx_description
1 polymer ?
#
loop_
_entity_poly.entity_id
_entity_poly.type
_entity_poly.pdbx_seq_one_letter_code
_entity_poly.pdbx_strand_id
1 'polypeptide(L)' 'MAVIMVSSELPEILGMSDRVMVMHEGRITGILEKDEADQETILSLASH' A
#
# COMPACT_ATOMS: atom_id res chain seq x y z
N MET A 1 6.13 -9.37 16.29
CA MET A 1 6.44 -7.93 16.31
C MET A 1 5.96 -7.36 14.99
N ALA A 2 5.26 -6.24 14.99
CA ALA A 2 4.79 -5.59 13.77
C ALA A 2 5.20 -4.11 13.82
N VAL A 3 5.53 -3.53 12.67
CA VAL A 3 5.85 -2.13 12.51
C VAL A 3 4.84 -1.54 11.53
N ILE A 4 4.26 -0.39 11.90
CA ILE A 4 3.40 0.37 10.99
C ILE A 4 4.26 1.45 10.36
N MET A 5 4.38 1.39 9.04
CA MET A 5 5.03 2.41 8.23
C MET A 5 3.96 3.18 7.47
N VAL A 6 4.12 4.51 7.39
CA VAL A 6 3.29 5.37 6.56
C VAL A 6 4.22 6.15 5.65
N SER A 7 4.12 5.91 4.36
CA SER A 7 4.90 6.59 3.32
C SER A 7 4.07 6.73 2.05
N SER A 8 4.37 7.75 1.26
CA SER A 8 3.81 7.98 -0.08
C SER A 8 4.76 7.56 -1.21
N GLU A 9 5.98 7.14 -0.88
CA GLU A 9 6.99 6.70 -1.85
C GLU A 9 6.82 5.21 -2.15
N LEU A 10 6.25 4.89 -3.32
CA LEU A 10 5.98 3.50 -3.74
C LEU A 10 7.19 2.55 -3.62
N PRO A 11 8.42 2.93 -4.05
CA PRO A 11 9.57 2.04 -3.92
C PRO A 11 9.88 1.65 -2.47
N GLU A 12 9.65 2.55 -1.51
CA GLU A 12 9.91 2.30 -0.10
C GLU A 12 8.91 1.29 0.48
N ILE A 13 7.62 1.51 0.26
CA ILE A 13 6.58 0.60 0.75
C ILE A 13 6.68 -0.78 0.10
N LEU A 14 6.97 -0.86 -1.20
CA LEU A 14 7.18 -2.14 -1.91
C LEU A 14 8.42 -2.89 -1.41
N GLY A 15 9.50 -2.17 -1.05
CA GLY A 15 10.73 -2.78 -0.57
C GLY A 15 10.67 -3.25 0.89
N MET A 16 9.88 -2.56 1.72
CA MET A 16 9.92 -2.74 3.17
C MET A 16 8.70 -3.43 3.77
N SER A 17 7.55 -3.41 3.09
CA SER A 17 6.30 -3.90 3.65
C SER A 17 6.06 -5.36 3.29
N ASP A 18 5.46 -6.10 4.23
CA ASP A 18 4.89 -7.43 3.94
C ASP A 18 3.41 -7.34 3.55
N ARG A 19 2.72 -6.27 3.96
CA ARG A 19 1.33 -5.96 3.63
C ARG A 19 1.16 -4.46 3.44
N VAL A 20 0.34 -4.06 2.47
CA VAL A 20 0.10 -2.65 2.13
C VAL A 20 -1.38 -2.36 2.24
N MET A 21 -1.75 -1.44 3.13
CA MET A 21 -3.10 -0.88 3.19
C MET A 21 -3.12 0.42 2.39
N VAL A 22 -4.02 0.52 1.42
CA VAL A 22 -4.19 1.72 0.60
C VAL A 22 -5.39 2.51 1.11
N MET A 23 -5.22 3.82 1.22
CA MET A 23 -6.28 4.74 1.64
C MET A 23 -6.50 5.83 0.59
N HIS A 24 -7.76 6.18 0.36
CA HIS A 24 -8.18 7.32 -0.45
C HIS A 24 -9.34 8.03 0.25
N GLU A 25 -9.29 9.37 0.36
CA GLU A 25 -10.34 10.20 0.99
C GLU A 25 -10.82 9.70 2.37
N GLY A 26 -9.89 9.23 3.21
CA GLY A 26 -10.21 8.74 4.56
C GLY A 26 -10.88 7.36 4.60
N ARG A 27 -10.95 6.65 3.47
CA ARG A 27 -11.43 5.27 3.38
C ARG A 27 -10.28 4.34 3.02
N ILE A 28 -10.37 3.10 3.51
CA ILE A 28 -9.49 2.02 3.07
C ILE A 28 -10.06 1.49 1.76
N THR A 29 -9.27 1.56 0.70
CA THR A 29 -9.68 1.16 -0.64
C THR A 29 -9.20 -0.25 -0.99
N GLY A 30 -8.14 -0.71 -0.33
CA GLY A 30 -7.67 -2.08 -0.44
C GLY A 30 -6.61 -2.43 0.59
N ILE A 31 -6.39 -3.74 0.76
CA ILE A 31 -5.29 -4.30 1.52
C ILE A 31 -4.67 -5.37 0.62
N LEU A 32 -3.38 -5.22 0.35
CA LEU A 32 -2.61 -6.10 -0.53
C LEU A 32 -1.60 -6.88 0.30
N GLU A 33 -1.48 -8.17 0.02
CA GLU A 33 -0.32 -8.95 0.45
C GLU A 33 0.90 -8.63 -0.44
N LYS A 34 2.09 -9.02 -0.01
CA LYS A 34 3.37 -8.64 -0.66
C LYS A 34 3.44 -8.99 -2.15
N ASP A 35 2.86 -10.11 -2.53
CA ASP A 35 2.82 -10.63 -3.90
C ASP A 35 1.81 -9.93 -4.80
N GLU A 36 0.82 -9.25 -4.21
CA GLU A 36 -0.19 -8.44 -4.89
C GLU A 36 0.17 -6.95 -4.91
N ALA A 37 1.12 -6.54 -4.06
CA ALA A 37 1.58 -5.17 -3.94
C ALA A 37 2.54 -4.84 -5.10
N ASP A 38 1.98 -4.27 -6.16
CA ASP A 38 2.72 -3.64 -7.24
C ASP A 38 2.30 -2.17 -7.43
N GLN A 39 3.08 -1.42 -8.20
CA GLN A 39 2.85 0.00 -8.44
C GLN A 39 1.51 0.28 -9.13
N GLU A 40 1.12 -0.52 -10.12
CA GLU A 40 -0.12 -0.31 -10.87
C GLU A 40 -1.34 -0.55 -9.97
N THR A 41 -1.35 -1.65 -9.25
CA THR A 41 -2.42 -2.03 -8.32
C THR A 41 -2.59 -1.00 -7.20
N ILE A 42 -1.49 -0.54 -6.60
CA ILE A 42 -1.55 0.49 -5.54
C ILE A 42 -2.08 1.82 -6.09
N LEU A 43 -1.58 2.28 -7.24
CA LEU A 43 -2.05 3.53 -7.84
C LEU A 43 -3.53 3.48 -8.22
N SER A 44 -4.00 2.32 -8.71
CA SER A 44 -5.41 2.08 -9.02
C SER A 44 -6.28 2.24 -7.77
N LEU A 45 -5.89 1.64 -6.65
CA LEU A 45 -6.58 1.74 -5.36
C LEU A 45 -6.48 3.12 -4.72
N ALA A 46 -5.41 3.87 -4.99
CA ALA A 46 -5.20 5.21 -4.44
C ALA A 46 -5.94 6.31 -5.22
N SER A 47 -6.56 5.97 -6.35
CA SER A 47 -7.25 6.90 -7.26
C SER A 47 -8.78 6.74 -7.27
N HIS A 48 -9.32 5.76 -6.54
CA HIS A 48 -10.76 5.46 -6.42
C HIS A 48 -11.17 5.48 -4.95
#